data_AF-A0A838IJU7-F1
#
_entry.id   AF-A0A838IJU7-F1
#
_cell.length_a   1.000
_cell.length_b   1.000
_cell.length_c   1.000
_cell.angle_alpha   90.00
_cell.angle_beta   90.00
_cell.angle_gamma   90.00
#
_symmetry.space_group_name_H-M   'P 1'
#
loop_
_entity.id
_entity.type
_entity.pdbx_description
1 polymer ?
#
loop_
_entity_poly.entity_id
_entity_poly.type
_entity_poly.pdbx_seq_one_letter_code
_entity_poly.pdbx_strand_id
1 'polypeptide(L)'
;MAPVITGKLVEAFWQHMAQRFATRSRLKHDALRMRATAHALALIGVLEVPVFMERYTTVWGHTIYTPFVVGVAASDEALWWQIVVCTHEHQHVVQFERDGQLAYMARYLGSSRQRALLEAEAYVCNMELHHWRHGTMPDLQALAAKLRDYGCQPADIAAAHALYLEAAPAIEAGRIVSEASRVAIDWLEAH
;
A
#
# COMPACT_ATOMS: atom_id res chain seq x y z
N MET A 1 -16.10 -15.76 -9.64
CA MET A 1 -16.88 -14.53 -9.33
C MET A 1 -16.19 -13.87 -8.16
N ALA A 2 -16.01 -12.55 -8.16
CA ALA A 2 -15.41 -11.86 -7.03
C ALA A 2 -16.31 -12.00 -5.77
N PRO A 3 -15.73 -12.18 -4.57
CA PRO A 3 -16.49 -12.38 -3.34
C PRO A 3 -17.32 -11.15 -2.97
N VAL A 4 -18.42 -11.40 -2.25
CA VAL A 4 -19.20 -10.35 -1.59
C VAL A 4 -18.34 -9.78 -0.45
N ILE A 5 -18.04 -8.49 -0.52
CA ILE A 5 -17.17 -7.84 0.46
C ILE A 5 -17.99 -7.49 1.72
N THR A 6 -17.64 -8.11 2.84
CA THR A 6 -18.26 -7.85 4.15
C THR A 6 -17.20 -7.47 5.17
N GLY A 7 -17.60 -6.81 6.26
CA GLY A 7 -16.67 -6.47 7.35
C GLY A 7 -15.92 -7.69 7.89
N LYS A 8 -16.61 -8.81 8.08
CA LYS A 8 -16.02 -10.08 8.52
C LYS A 8 -15.02 -10.66 7.52
N LEU A 9 -15.30 -10.56 6.23
CA LEU A 9 -14.37 -10.98 5.18
C LEU A 9 -13.09 -10.14 5.26
N VAL A 10 -13.22 -8.82 5.41
CA VAL A 10 -12.07 -7.90 5.53
C VAL A 10 -11.25 -8.20 6.78
N GLU A 11 -11.88 -8.45 7.93
CA GLU A 11 -11.18 -8.86 9.15
C GLU A 11 -10.39 -10.16 8.96
N ALA A 12 -11.03 -11.18 8.37
CA ALA A 12 -10.40 -12.47 8.10
C ALA A 12 -9.23 -12.33 7.10
N PHE A 13 -9.42 -11.51 6.06
CA PHE A 13 -8.39 -11.19 5.08
C PHE A 13 -7.16 -10.53 5.75
N TRP A 14 -7.38 -9.52 6.59
CA TRP A 14 -6.31 -8.84 7.32
C TRP A 14 -5.57 -9.79 8.27
N GLN A 15 -6.30 -10.69 8.95
CA GLN A 15 -5.68 -11.72 9.79
C GLN A 15 -4.82 -12.68 8.98
N HIS A 16 -5.31 -13.13 7.82
CA HIS A 16 -4.56 -14.02 6.93
C HIS A 16 -3.25 -13.37 6.45
N MET A 17 -3.33 -12.14 5.93
CA MET A 17 -2.16 -11.39 5.48
C MET A 17 -1.17 -11.18 6.63
N ALA A 18 -1.67 -10.79 7.81
CA ALA A 18 -0.83 -10.58 8.98
C ALA A 18 -0.11 -11.86 9.42
N GLN A 19 -0.78 -13.01 9.40
CA GLN A 19 -0.14 -14.30 9.70
C GLN A 19 0.91 -14.66 8.66
N ARG A 20 0.61 -14.49 7.36
CA ARG A 20 1.51 -14.87 6.26
C ARG A 20 2.81 -14.07 6.24
N PHE A 21 2.75 -12.80 6.61
CA PHE A 21 3.90 -11.88 6.60
C PHE A 21 4.42 -11.54 8.02
N ALA A 22 3.97 -12.29 9.03
CA ALA A 22 4.32 -12.09 10.44
C ALA A 22 4.16 -10.64 10.92
N THR A 23 3.10 -9.95 10.47
CA THR A 23 2.82 -8.56 10.83
C THR A 23 1.77 -8.45 11.94
N ARG A 24 1.62 -7.23 12.48
CA ARG A 24 0.53 -6.85 13.37
C ARG A 24 -0.03 -5.49 12.95
N SER A 25 -1.34 -5.33 13.00
CA SER A 25 -1.99 -4.03 12.82
C SER A 25 -2.18 -3.31 14.16
N ARG A 26 -2.08 -1.99 14.15
CA ARG A 26 -2.41 -1.12 15.29
C ARG A 26 -3.09 0.13 14.80
N LEU A 27 -3.98 0.71 15.61
CA LEU A 27 -4.55 2.01 15.30
C LEU A 27 -3.48 3.10 15.47
N LYS A 28 -3.40 3.99 14.47
CA LYS A 28 -2.35 5.01 14.39
C LYS A 28 -2.40 6.01 15.55
N HIS A 29 -3.60 6.30 16.08
CA HIS A 29 -3.79 7.24 17.19
C HIS A 29 -3.22 6.75 18.53
N ASP A 30 -3.08 5.43 18.71
CA ASP A 30 -2.56 4.79 19.93
C ASP A 30 -1.02 4.77 20.00
N ALA A 31 -0.34 5.18 18.93
CA ALA A 31 1.10 5.06 18.82
C ALA A 31 1.80 6.42 18.98
N LEU A 32 2.38 6.69 20.16
CA LEU A 32 3.27 7.84 20.39
C LEU A 32 4.41 7.92 19.35
N ARG A 33 4.90 6.76 18.90
CA ARG A 33 5.90 6.64 17.83
C ARG A 33 5.42 7.18 16.47
N MET A 34 4.12 7.07 16.16
CA MET A 34 3.57 7.59 14.91
C MET A 34 3.47 9.10 14.92
N ARG A 35 3.18 9.73 16.07
CA ARG A 35 3.25 11.19 16.20
C ARG A 35 4.68 11.69 15.98
N ALA A 36 5.68 11.04 16.57
CA ALA A 36 7.08 11.39 16.35
C ALA A 36 7.51 11.22 14.88
N THR A 37 7.06 10.14 14.22
CA THR A 37 7.30 9.90 12.79
C THR A 37 6.63 10.95 11.91
N ALA A 38 5.38 11.33 12.23
CA ALA A 38 4.65 12.38 11.55
C ALA A 38 5.42 13.72 11.60
N HIS A 39 5.94 14.07 12.77
CA HIS A 39 6.76 15.28 12.93
C HIS A 39 8.05 15.21 12.13
N ALA A 40 8.74 14.06 12.10
CA ALA A 40 9.94 13.88 11.30
C ALA A 40 9.67 14.02 9.79
N LEU A 41 8.57 13.43 9.30
CA LEU A 41 8.15 13.55 7.89
C LEU A 41 7.73 14.96 7.51
N ALA A 42 7.07 15.68 8.43
CA ALA A 42 6.72 17.08 8.23
C ALA A 42 7.96 17.98 8.15
N LEU A 43 8.97 17.73 9.00
CA LEU A 43 10.22 18.49 9.00
C LEU A 43 11.00 18.36 7.69
N ILE A 44 10.90 17.23 6.99
CA ILE A 44 11.56 17.01 5.68
C ILE A 44 10.65 17.36 4.50
N GLY A 45 9.48 17.99 4.74
CA GLY A 45 8.56 18.47 3.70
C GLY A 45 7.82 17.36 2.95
N VAL A 46 7.74 16.16 3.53
CA VAL A 46 7.09 15.01 2.87
C VAL A 46 5.58 15.03 3.10
N LEU A 47 5.12 15.19 4.35
CA LEU A 47 3.69 15.18 4.71
C LEU A 47 3.42 16.04 5.95
N GLU A 48 2.33 16.82 5.94
CA GLU A 48 1.88 17.50 7.15
C GLU A 48 1.35 16.50 8.19
N VAL A 49 1.58 16.81 9.47
CA VAL A 49 1.28 15.91 10.60
C VAL A 49 -0.19 15.45 10.63
N PRO A 50 -1.21 16.32 10.52
CA PRO A 50 -2.61 15.88 10.57
C PRO A 50 -2.97 14.98 9.39
N VAL A 51 -2.51 15.34 8.19
CA VAL A 51 -2.75 14.58 6.96
C VAL A 51 -2.13 13.19 7.08
N PHE A 52 -0.88 13.09 7.55
CA PHE A 52 -0.21 11.81 7.82
C PHE A 52 -0.98 10.95 8.82
N MET A 53 -1.43 11.54 9.93
CA MET A 53 -2.07 10.79 11.02
C MET A 53 -3.47 10.27 10.66
N GLU A 54 -4.20 10.97 9.80
CA GLU A 54 -5.61 10.66 9.50
C GLU A 54 -5.81 9.89 8.20
N ARG A 55 -4.91 10.05 7.21
CA ARG A 55 -5.16 9.57 5.84
C ARG A 55 -4.21 8.49 5.36
N TYR A 56 -3.11 8.24 6.09
CA TYR A 56 -2.08 7.30 5.66
C TYR A 56 -1.96 6.11 6.61
N THR A 57 -1.97 4.92 6.04
CA THR A 57 -1.42 3.74 6.71
C THR A 57 0.10 3.81 6.62
N THR A 58 0.80 3.23 7.61
CA THR A 58 2.27 3.25 7.60
C THR A 58 2.81 1.95 8.15
N VAL A 59 3.74 1.34 7.42
CA VAL A 59 4.49 0.18 7.88
C VAL A 59 5.78 0.63 8.58
N TRP A 60 6.01 0.09 9.77
CA TRP A 60 7.29 0.17 10.45
C TRP A 60 7.76 -1.24 10.84
N GLY A 61 8.67 -1.81 10.04
CA GLY A 61 9.04 -3.23 10.15
C GLY A 61 7.81 -4.12 9.98
N HIS A 62 7.49 -4.92 10.98
CA HIS A 62 6.31 -5.81 10.96
C HIS A 62 5.07 -5.22 11.64
N THR A 63 4.99 -3.90 11.80
CA THR A 63 3.80 -3.24 12.38
C THR A 63 3.18 -2.29 11.38
N ILE A 64 1.90 -2.52 11.06
CA ILE A 64 1.10 -1.69 10.15
C ILE A 64 0.19 -0.79 10.99
N TYR A 65 0.30 0.52 10.82
CA TYR A 65 -0.49 1.49 11.58
C TYR A 65 -1.62 2.05 10.73
N THR A 66 -2.86 1.64 10.99
CA THR A 66 -4.03 2.06 10.21
C THR A 66 -4.73 3.28 10.82
N PRO A 67 -5.25 4.22 10.00
CA PRO A 67 -6.09 5.31 10.49
C PRO A 67 -7.56 4.89 10.67
N PHE A 68 -7.90 3.65 10.33
CA PHE A 68 -9.26 3.09 10.39
C PHE A 68 -9.29 1.78 11.19
N VAL A 69 -10.49 1.43 11.66
CA VAL A 69 -10.77 0.11 12.24
C VAL A 69 -11.03 -0.87 11.10
N VAL A 70 -10.23 -1.94 11.06
CA VAL A 70 -10.35 -3.01 10.06
C VAL A 70 -11.75 -3.65 10.15
N GLY A 71 -12.40 -3.87 9.00
CA GLY A 71 -13.74 -4.47 8.91
C GLY A 71 -14.90 -3.50 9.13
N VAL A 72 -14.62 -2.28 9.59
CA VAL A 72 -15.65 -1.27 9.86
C VAL A 72 -15.59 -0.18 8.78
N ALA A 73 -16.60 -0.14 7.92
CA ALA A 73 -16.77 0.92 6.94
C ALA A 73 -18.24 1.12 6.56
N ALA A 74 -18.56 2.28 5.97
CA ALA A 74 -19.92 2.65 5.60
C ALA A 74 -20.42 2.04 4.27
N SER A 75 -19.53 1.44 3.48
CA SER A 75 -19.84 0.87 2.17
C SER A 75 -18.89 -0.27 1.80
N ASP A 76 -19.34 -1.14 0.88
CA ASP A 76 -18.54 -2.23 0.32
C ASP A 76 -17.29 -1.72 -0.41
N GLU A 77 -17.37 -0.55 -1.04
CA GLU A 77 -16.22 0.12 -1.67
C GLU A 77 -15.19 0.56 -0.63
N ALA A 78 -15.63 1.08 0.51
CA ALA A 78 -14.74 1.45 1.60
C ALA A 78 -14.11 0.21 2.27
N LEU A 79 -14.85 -0.90 2.35
CA LEU A 79 -14.31 -2.19 2.79
C LEU A 79 -13.28 -2.75 1.78
N TRP A 80 -13.58 -2.67 0.49
CA TRP A 80 -12.64 -3.07 -0.56
C TRP A 80 -11.35 -2.26 -0.52
N TRP A 81 -11.45 -0.96 -0.27
CA TRP A 81 -10.28 -0.11 -0.08
C TRP A 81 -9.38 -0.59 1.08
N GLN A 82 -9.95 -1.13 2.16
CA GLN A 82 -9.15 -1.72 3.25
C GLN A 82 -8.37 -2.97 2.80
N ILE A 83 -8.89 -3.78 1.87
CA ILE A 83 -8.17 -4.92 1.28
C ILE A 83 -7.01 -4.43 0.41
N VAL A 84 -7.26 -3.41 -0.41
CA VAL A 84 -6.23 -2.79 -1.26
C VAL A 84 -5.10 -2.22 -0.40
N VAL A 85 -5.44 -1.45 0.65
CA VAL A 85 -4.46 -0.91 1.60
C VAL A 85 -3.68 -2.03 2.27
N CYS A 86 -4.36 -3.06 2.79
CA CYS A 86 -3.68 -4.18 3.42
C CYS A 86 -2.63 -4.82 2.51
N THR A 87 -2.98 -5.06 1.25
CA THR A 87 -2.09 -5.68 0.26
C THR A 87 -0.90 -4.77 -0.06
N HIS A 88 -1.17 -3.49 -0.30
CA HIS A 88 -0.14 -2.47 -0.53
C HIS A 88 0.88 -2.40 0.61
N GLU A 89 0.40 -2.32 1.85
CA GLU A 89 1.27 -2.21 3.02
C GLU A 89 2.09 -3.49 3.26
N HIS A 90 1.54 -4.67 2.96
CA HIS A 90 2.31 -5.91 2.99
C HIS A 90 3.38 -5.98 1.88
N GLN A 91 3.20 -5.30 0.74
CA GLN A 91 4.26 -5.18 -0.25
C GLN A 91 5.45 -4.38 0.29
N HIS A 92 5.22 -3.37 1.14
CA HIS A 92 6.31 -2.70 1.85
C HIS A 92 7.05 -3.63 2.82
N VAL A 93 6.35 -4.60 3.43
CA VAL A 93 7.00 -5.64 4.26
C VAL A 93 7.89 -6.54 3.40
N VAL A 94 7.41 -6.98 2.23
CA VAL A 94 8.21 -7.75 1.27
C VAL A 94 9.45 -6.98 0.84
N GLN A 95 9.32 -5.70 0.51
CA GLN A 95 10.46 -4.82 0.18
C GLN A 95 11.43 -4.68 1.35
N PHE A 96 10.91 -4.54 2.57
CA PHE A 96 11.70 -4.39 3.78
C PHE A 96 12.52 -5.65 4.11
N GLU A 97 11.93 -6.84 3.95
CA GLU A 97 12.62 -8.11 4.12
C GLU A 97 13.66 -8.35 3.02
N ARG A 98 13.32 -8.03 1.76
CA ARG A 98 14.22 -8.16 0.60
C ARG A 98 15.46 -7.27 0.73
N ASP A 99 15.27 -6.00 1.05
CA ASP A 99 16.34 -4.99 1.02
C ASP A 99 17.09 -4.90 2.36
N GLY A 100 16.46 -5.35 3.45
CA GLY A 100 16.92 -5.16 4.82
C GLY A 100 16.58 -3.76 5.36
N GLN A 101 16.29 -3.70 6.67
CA GLN A 101 15.74 -2.52 7.35
C GLN A 101 16.51 -1.21 7.10
N LEU A 102 17.84 -1.26 7.23
CA LEU A 102 18.66 -0.05 7.12
C LEU A 102 18.70 0.47 5.68
N ALA A 103 18.84 -0.41 4.69
CA ALA A 103 18.91 -0.02 3.29
C ALA A 103 17.56 0.48 2.80
N TYR A 104 16.46 -0.17 3.18
CA TYR A 104 15.10 0.29 2.86
C TYR A 104 14.86 1.72 3.37
N MET A 105 15.11 1.95 4.66
CA MET A 105 14.91 3.27 5.27
C MET A 105 15.81 4.34 4.66
N ALA A 106 17.08 4.00 4.38
CA ALA A 106 18.02 4.92 3.74
C ALA A 106 17.56 5.34 2.34
N ARG A 107 17.07 4.38 1.53
CA ARG A 107 16.51 4.66 0.20
C ARG A 107 15.26 5.52 0.30
N TYR A 108 14.33 5.16 1.18
CA TYR A 108 13.04 5.84 1.33
C TYR A 108 13.19 7.29 1.82
N LEU A 109 14.08 7.54 2.78
CA LEU A 109 14.28 8.87 3.36
C LEU A 109 15.29 9.72 2.58
N GLY A 110 16.33 9.09 2.02
CA GLY A 110 17.47 9.78 1.42
C GLY A 110 17.25 10.24 -0.02
N SER A 111 16.25 9.73 -0.72
CA SER A 111 16.01 10.10 -2.13
C SER A 111 14.53 10.07 -2.49
N SER A 112 14.03 11.21 -2.99
CA SER A 112 12.68 11.35 -3.52
C SER A 112 12.39 10.35 -4.66
N ARG A 113 13.37 10.16 -5.56
CA ARG A 113 13.32 9.17 -6.63
C ARG A 113 13.16 7.74 -6.11
N GLN A 114 14.00 7.36 -5.14
CA GLN A 114 13.95 6.00 -4.59
C GLN A 114 12.64 5.75 -3.83
N ARG A 115 12.16 6.74 -3.08
CA ARG A 115 10.83 6.69 -2.46
C ARG A 115 9.72 6.51 -3.49
N ALA A 116 9.72 7.29 -4.56
CA ALA A 116 8.74 7.17 -5.64
C ALA A 116 8.75 5.77 -6.28
N LEU A 117 9.92 5.16 -6.48
CA LEU A 117 10.03 3.82 -7.04
C LEU A 117 9.58 2.72 -6.07
N LEU A 118 9.87 2.86 -4.76
CA LEU A 118 9.39 1.93 -3.73
C LEU A 118 7.87 1.98 -3.60
N GLU A 119 7.30 3.18 -3.54
CA GLU A 119 5.84 3.38 -3.54
C GLU A 119 5.22 2.88 -4.85
N ALA A 120 5.87 3.12 -6.01
CA ALA A 120 5.38 2.63 -7.29
C ALA A 120 5.30 1.10 -7.33
N GLU A 121 6.33 0.40 -6.87
CA GLU A 121 6.29 -1.06 -6.75
C GLU A 121 5.13 -1.51 -5.83
N ALA A 122 4.86 -0.83 -4.72
CA ALA A 122 3.71 -1.13 -3.88
C ALA A 122 2.37 -0.82 -4.57
N TYR A 123 2.28 0.25 -5.35
CA TYR A 123 1.09 0.60 -6.14
C TYR A 123 0.81 -0.35 -7.30
N VAL A 124 1.79 -1.14 -7.75
CA VAL A 124 1.53 -2.26 -8.67
C VAL A 124 0.55 -3.25 -8.06
N CYS A 125 0.55 -3.44 -6.72
CA CYS A 125 -0.48 -4.26 -6.07
C CYS A 125 -1.89 -3.72 -6.30
N ASN A 126 -2.05 -2.39 -6.28
CA ASN A 126 -3.33 -1.74 -6.51
C ASN A 126 -3.78 -1.93 -7.97
N MET A 127 -2.83 -1.89 -8.92
CA MET A 127 -3.09 -2.18 -10.34
C MET A 127 -3.58 -3.62 -10.52
N GLU A 128 -2.87 -4.59 -9.94
CA GLU A 128 -3.19 -6.02 -10.02
C GLU A 128 -4.56 -6.33 -9.41
N LEU A 129 -4.83 -5.83 -8.20
CA LEU A 129 -6.12 -6.02 -7.54
C LEU A 129 -7.27 -5.35 -8.27
N HIS A 130 -7.05 -4.15 -8.84
CA HIS A 130 -8.07 -3.45 -9.60
C HIS A 130 -8.40 -4.21 -10.89
N HIS A 131 -7.40 -4.67 -11.62
CA HIS A 131 -7.60 -5.51 -12.81
C HIS A 131 -8.27 -6.83 -12.48
N TRP A 132 -7.83 -7.53 -11.44
CA TRP A 132 -8.45 -8.78 -11.00
C TRP A 132 -9.94 -8.60 -10.63
N ARG A 133 -10.29 -7.53 -9.91
CA ARG A 133 -11.67 -7.28 -9.47
C ARG A 133 -12.58 -6.76 -10.58
N HIS A 134 -12.09 -5.85 -11.41
CA HIS A 134 -12.93 -5.08 -12.33
C HIS A 134 -12.71 -5.43 -13.81
N GLY A 135 -11.65 -6.17 -14.14
CA GLY A 135 -11.28 -6.51 -15.52
C GLY A 135 -10.74 -5.32 -16.32
N THR A 136 -10.39 -4.22 -15.65
CA THR A 136 -9.89 -2.98 -16.26
C THR A 136 -8.66 -2.49 -15.54
N MET A 137 -7.84 -1.67 -16.19
CA MET A 137 -6.75 -0.95 -15.53
C MET A 137 -7.25 0.34 -14.86
N PRO A 138 -6.70 0.72 -13.69
CA PRO A 138 -6.99 2.03 -13.11
C PRO A 138 -6.35 3.14 -13.94
N ASP A 139 -6.76 4.39 -13.71
CA ASP A 139 -6.07 5.55 -14.27
C ASP A 139 -4.64 5.65 -13.71
N LEU A 140 -3.66 5.28 -14.54
CA LEU A 140 -2.24 5.22 -14.17
C LEU A 140 -1.64 6.61 -13.89
N GLN A 141 -2.14 7.64 -14.58
CA GLN A 141 -1.69 9.02 -14.39
C GLN A 141 -2.20 9.54 -13.03
N ALA A 142 -3.47 9.27 -12.72
CA ALA A 142 -4.05 9.58 -11.41
C ALA A 142 -3.39 8.79 -10.28
N LEU A 143 -3.05 7.53 -10.52
CA LEU A 143 -2.32 6.69 -9.55
C LEU A 143 -0.94 7.26 -9.25
N ALA A 144 -0.17 7.63 -10.28
CA ALA A 144 1.15 8.25 -10.11
C ALA A 144 1.08 9.60 -9.41
N ALA A 145 0.05 10.40 -9.70
CA ALA A 145 -0.13 11.71 -9.09
C ALA A 145 -0.25 11.68 -7.55
N LYS A 146 -0.67 10.54 -6.97
CA LYS A 146 -0.71 10.34 -5.51
C LYS A 146 0.67 10.47 -4.86
N LEU A 147 1.74 10.17 -5.59
CA LEU A 147 3.11 10.28 -5.07
C LEU A 147 3.53 11.72 -4.74
N ARG A 148 2.78 12.72 -5.24
CA ARG A 148 2.94 14.11 -4.79
C ARG A 148 2.77 14.22 -3.28
N ASP A 149 1.83 13.47 -2.72
CA ASP A 149 1.57 13.50 -1.29
C ASP A 149 2.72 12.85 -0.49
N TYR A 150 3.62 12.13 -1.13
CA TYR A 150 4.82 11.55 -0.52
C TYR A 150 6.06 12.45 -0.74
N GLY A 151 5.85 13.74 -1.05
CA GLY A 151 6.91 14.70 -1.33
C GLY A 151 7.74 14.36 -2.57
N CYS A 152 7.18 13.58 -3.52
CA CYS A 152 7.88 13.21 -4.75
C CYS A 152 7.89 14.36 -5.76
N GLN A 153 9.02 14.57 -6.43
CA GLN A 153 9.15 15.63 -7.43
C GLN A 153 8.50 15.22 -8.76
N PRO A 154 8.13 16.16 -9.65
CA PRO A 154 7.46 15.83 -10.91
C PRO A 154 8.21 14.80 -11.78
N ALA A 155 9.54 14.85 -11.81
CA ALA A 155 10.37 13.89 -12.55
C ALA A 155 10.35 12.48 -11.93
N ASP A 156 10.17 12.38 -10.61
CA ASP A 156 10.06 11.11 -9.89
C ASP A 156 8.68 10.49 -10.11
N ILE A 157 7.64 11.32 -10.08
CA ILE A 157 6.25 10.94 -10.41
C ILE A 157 6.17 10.43 -11.85
N ALA A 158 6.82 11.12 -12.80
CA ALA A 158 6.84 10.71 -14.20
C ALA A 158 7.47 9.32 -14.40
N ALA A 159 8.46 8.96 -13.58
CA ALA A 159 9.06 7.64 -13.66
C ALA A 159 8.26 6.54 -12.99
N ALA A 160 7.57 6.83 -11.89
CA ALA A 160 6.57 5.91 -11.36
C ALA A 160 5.49 5.62 -12.42
N HIS A 161 5.04 6.66 -13.13
CA HIS A 161 4.09 6.48 -14.23
C HIS A 161 4.67 5.63 -15.37
N ALA A 162 5.92 5.85 -15.77
CA ALA A 162 6.58 5.00 -16.77
C ALA A 162 6.65 3.53 -16.32
N LEU A 163 6.97 3.26 -15.05
CA LEU A 163 6.94 1.92 -14.48
C LEU A 163 5.54 1.30 -14.57
N TYR A 164 4.48 2.06 -14.29
CA TYR A 164 3.11 1.56 -14.43
C TYR A 164 2.76 1.21 -15.87
N LEU A 165 3.17 2.05 -16.84
CA LEU A 165 2.95 1.78 -18.27
C LEU A 165 3.70 0.52 -18.73
N GLU A 166 4.89 0.27 -18.19
CA GLU A 166 5.64 -0.96 -18.47
C GLU A 166 4.99 -2.20 -17.84
N ALA A 167 4.44 -2.08 -16.64
CA ALA A 167 3.81 -3.19 -15.93
C ALA A 167 2.41 -3.55 -16.45
N ALA A 168 1.64 -2.56 -16.93
CA ALA A 168 0.23 -2.73 -17.27
C ALA A 168 -0.05 -3.85 -18.30
N PRO A 169 0.67 -4.00 -19.43
CA PRO A 169 0.39 -5.06 -20.39
C PRO A 169 0.53 -6.47 -19.82
N ALA A 170 1.46 -6.67 -18.88
CA ALA A 170 1.62 -7.96 -18.22
C ALA A 170 0.46 -8.26 -17.26
N ILE A 171 0.00 -7.24 -16.52
CA ILE A 171 -1.13 -7.34 -15.59
C ILE A 171 -2.43 -7.61 -16.36
N GLU A 172 -2.64 -6.91 -17.48
CA GLU A 172 -3.77 -7.14 -18.39
C GLU A 172 -3.78 -8.56 -18.96
N ALA A 173 -2.59 -9.14 -19.22
CA ALA A 173 -2.43 -10.54 -19.60
C ALA A 173 -2.61 -11.54 -18.43
N GLY A 174 -2.99 -11.06 -17.24
CA GLY A 174 -3.24 -11.87 -16.04
C GLY A 174 -2.00 -12.18 -15.20
N ARG A 175 -0.85 -11.54 -15.46
CA ARG A 175 0.35 -11.74 -14.65
C ARG A 175 0.23 -10.94 -13.34
N ILE A 176 0.38 -11.66 -12.23
CA ILE A 176 0.56 -11.08 -10.89
C ILE A 176 2.05 -11.19 -10.55
N VAL A 177 2.72 -10.05 -10.42
CA VAL A 177 4.16 -9.94 -10.11
C VAL A 177 4.41 -9.69 -8.63
N SER A 178 3.51 -9.00 -7.93
CA SER A 178 3.71 -8.66 -6.52
C SER A 178 3.40 -9.86 -5.64
N GLU A 179 4.30 -10.18 -4.69
CA GLU A 179 4.08 -11.29 -3.75
C GLU A 179 2.85 -11.05 -2.88
N ALA A 180 2.66 -9.82 -2.39
CA ALA A 180 1.49 -9.47 -1.58
C ALA A 180 0.19 -9.67 -2.36
N SER A 181 0.12 -9.22 -3.62
CA SER A 181 -1.05 -9.43 -4.49
C SER A 181 -1.33 -10.89 -4.76
N ARG A 182 -0.29 -11.71 -5.00
CA ARG A 182 -0.47 -13.14 -5.23
C ARG A 182 -1.13 -13.80 -4.01
N VAL A 183 -0.59 -13.56 -2.81
CA VAL A 183 -1.18 -14.08 -1.56
C VAL A 183 -2.61 -13.56 -1.39
N ALA A 184 -2.85 -12.28 -1.64
CA ALA A 184 -4.15 -11.66 -1.49
C ALA A 184 -5.19 -12.28 -2.44
N ILE A 185 -4.86 -12.39 -3.73
CA ILE A 185 -5.74 -12.92 -4.76
C ILE A 185 -6.00 -14.41 -4.53
N ASP A 186 -4.96 -15.19 -4.25
CA ASP A 186 -5.10 -16.63 -3.94
C ASP A 186 -6.10 -16.85 -2.79
N TRP A 187 -6.04 -16.01 -1.74
CA TRP A 187 -6.98 -16.10 -0.62
C TRP A 187 -8.39 -15.65 -1.00
N LEU A 188 -8.52 -14.54 -1.74
CA LEU A 188 -9.81 -13.99 -2.17
C LEU A 188 -10.55 -14.88 -3.16
N GLU A 189 -9.84 -15.67 -3.97
CA GLU A 189 -10.46 -16.64 -4.88
C GLU A 189 -11.00 -17.88 -4.15
N ALA A 190 -10.47 -18.17 -2.96
CA ALA A 190 -10.86 -19.31 -2.14
C ALA A 190 -12.06 -19.02 -1.20
N HIS A 191 -12.56 -17.78 -1.15
CA HIS A 191 -13.60 -17.30 -0.21
C HIS A 191 -14.65 -16.46 -0.93
#